data_AF-A0A8H3DSL9-F1
#
_entry.id   AF-A0A8H3DSL9-F1
#
_cell.length_a   1.000
_cell.length_b   1.000
_cell.length_c   1.000
_cell.angle_alpha   90.00
_cell.angle_beta   90.00
_cell.angle_gamma   90.00
#
_symmetry.space_group_name_H-M   'P 1'
#
loop_
_entity.id
_entity.type
_entity.pdbx_description
1 polymer ?
#
loop_
_entity_poly.entity_id
_entity_poly.type
_entity_poly.pdbx_seq_one_letter_code
_entity_poly.pdbx_strand_id
1 'polypeptide(L)'
;MHKHGVKAWLLGSGTGAFPYATIDEAVKAGYGSININNPPLRDDFPTPGDITGKAWMAVRYRAVDPGPVILHCHIDAHLASGMVIVLLEGAEKMSNNLIPSYYLSKNK
;
A
#
# COMPACT_ATOMS: atom_id res chain seq x y z
N MET A 1 -0.73 -8.25 -3.46
CA MET A 1 0.00 -7.10 -2.89
C MET A 1 -0.09 -7.20 -1.40
N HIS A 2 1.03 -7.11 -0.71
CA HIS A 2 1.16 -7.23 0.74
C HIS A 2 1.73 -5.94 1.31
N LYS A 3 1.13 -5.41 2.37
CA LYS A 3 1.63 -4.23 3.09
C LYS A 3 2.11 -4.65 4.48
N HIS A 4 3.35 -4.29 4.81
CA HIS A 4 3.88 -4.46 6.16
C HIS A 4 3.29 -3.42 7.14
N GLY A 5 3.57 -3.62 8.44
CA GLY A 5 3.16 -2.70 9.49
C GLY A 5 1.65 -2.74 9.74
N VAL A 6 0.99 -1.58 9.65
CA VAL A 6 -0.46 -1.50 9.87
C VAL A 6 -1.26 -2.02 8.68
N LYS A 7 -2.38 -2.69 8.98
CA LYS A 7 -3.39 -3.12 7.99
C LYS A 7 -3.96 -1.93 7.21
N ALA A 8 -4.40 -2.19 5.99
CA ALA A 8 -5.07 -1.23 5.13
C ALA A 8 -6.49 -1.68 4.76
N TRP A 9 -7.36 -0.71 4.54
CA TRP A 9 -8.71 -0.93 4.02
C TRP A 9 -8.65 -1.09 2.50
N LEU A 10 -9.20 -2.18 1.96
CA LEU A 10 -9.39 -2.31 0.51
C LEU A 10 -10.66 -1.56 0.10
N LEU A 11 -10.48 -0.43 -0.59
CA LEU A 11 -11.60 0.36 -1.09
C LEU A 11 -12.20 -0.28 -2.34
N GLY A 12 -11.38 -0.87 -3.21
CA GLY A 12 -11.84 -1.53 -4.43
C GLY A 12 -10.69 -2.02 -5.30
N SER A 13 -11.04 -2.80 -6.32
CA SER A 13 -10.12 -3.22 -7.38
C SER A 13 -10.90 -3.48 -8.67
N GLY A 14 -10.19 -3.46 -9.79
CA GLY A 14 -10.80 -3.73 -11.09
C GLY A 14 -9.77 -3.92 -12.18
N THR A 15 -10.23 -4.34 -13.35
CA THR A 15 -9.43 -4.42 -14.58
C THR A 15 -9.52 -3.13 -15.38
N GLY A 16 -8.66 -2.96 -16.37
CA GLY A 16 -8.50 -1.73 -17.14
C GLY A 16 -7.76 -0.63 -16.38
N ALA A 17 -7.68 0.54 -17.01
CA ALA A 17 -7.16 1.74 -16.36
C ALA A 17 -8.19 2.26 -15.33
N PHE A 18 -7.70 2.83 -14.24
CA PHE A 18 -8.59 3.51 -13.30
C PHE A 18 -9.22 4.74 -13.98
N PRO A 19 -10.56 4.93 -13.92
CA PRO A 19 -11.25 5.90 -14.77
C PRO A 19 -11.24 7.36 -14.27
N TYR A 20 -10.66 7.64 -13.11
CA TYR A 20 -10.61 8.98 -12.50
C TYR A 20 -9.17 9.40 -12.19
N ALA A 21 -8.91 10.70 -12.00
CA ALA A 21 -7.58 11.15 -11.61
C ALA A 21 -7.29 10.87 -10.12
N THR A 22 -8.33 10.85 -9.28
CA THR A 22 -8.21 10.59 -7.83
C THR A 22 -9.32 9.69 -7.30
N ILE A 23 -9.09 9.09 -6.13
CA ILE A 23 -10.11 8.35 -5.39
C ILE A 23 -11.25 9.28 -4.96
N ASP A 24 -10.94 10.51 -4.54
CA ASP A 24 -11.94 11.49 -4.10
C ASP A 24 -12.91 11.87 -5.22
N GLU A 25 -12.42 12.04 -6.45
CA GLU A 25 -13.27 12.27 -7.63
C GLU A 25 -14.17 11.07 -7.92
N ALA A 26 -13.62 9.85 -7.85
CA ALA A 26 -14.40 8.63 -8.05
C ALA A 26 -15.54 8.51 -7.02
N VAL A 27 -15.24 8.82 -5.75
CA VAL A 27 -16.23 8.83 -4.66
C VAL A 27 -17.31 9.90 -4.91
N LYS A 28 -16.92 11.14 -5.27
CA LYS A 28 -17.85 12.24 -5.57
C LYS A 28 -18.77 11.91 -6.75
N ALA A 29 -18.25 11.22 -7.76
CA ALA A 29 -19.00 10.78 -8.92
C ALA A 29 -19.90 9.56 -8.66
N GLY A 30 -19.87 8.99 -7.44
CA GLY A 30 -20.65 7.80 -7.10
C GLY A 30 -20.15 6.52 -7.78
N TYR A 31 -18.85 6.42 -8.07
CA TYR A 31 -18.27 5.26 -8.72
C TYR A 31 -18.41 4.00 -7.86
N GLY A 32 -19.30 3.09 -8.28
CA GLY A 32 -19.71 1.91 -7.49
C GLY A 32 -18.60 0.90 -7.17
N SER A 33 -17.46 0.96 -7.87
CA SER A 33 -16.32 0.07 -7.62
C SER A 33 -15.43 0.54 -6.46
N ILE A 34 -15.77 1.65 -5.78
CA ILE A 34 -15.07 2.16 -4.60
C ILE A 34 -16.01 2.14 -3.38
N ASN A 35 -15.68 1.32 -2.39
CA ASN A 35 -16.38 1.26 -1.11
C ASN A 35 -15.63 2.04 -0.02
N ILE A 36 -16.22 3.14 0.46
CA ILE A 36 -15.72 3.90 1.61
C ILE A 36 -16.48 3.61 2.92
N ASN A 37 -17.56 2.82 2.84
CA ASN A 37 -18.43 2.48 3.97
C ASN A 37 -18.08 1.08 4.49
N ASN A 38 -17.35 1.03 5.61
CA ASN A 38 -16.86 -0.21 6.22
C ASN A 38 -16.17 -1.20 5.24
N PRO A 39 -15.15 -0.76 4.47
CA PRO A 39 -14.38 -1.66 3.62
C PRO A 39 -13.61 -2.71 4.42
N PRO A 40 -13.25 -3.87 3.82
CA PRO A 40 -12.44 -4.89 4.48
C PRO A 40 -11.07 -4.38 4.90
N LEU A 41 -10.67 -4.64 6.15
CA LEU A 41 -9.36 -4.29 6.72
C LEU A 41 -8.43 -5.52 6.74
N ARG A 42 -7.31 -5.47 6.03
CA ARG A 42 -6.37 -6.59 5.84
C ARG A 42 -4.97 -6.10 5.48
N ASP A 43 -4.03 -7.02 5.33
CA ASP A 43 -2.62 -6.79 4.97
C ASP A 43 -2.30 -7.29 3.55
N ASP A 44 -3.00 -8.33 3.09
CA ASP A 44 -2.90 -8.88 1.74
C ASP A 44 -4.10 -8.58 0.83
N PHE A 45 -3.79 -8.21 -0.41
CA PHE A 45 -4.74 -7.76 -1.41
C PHE A 45 -4.51 -8.45 -2.76
N PRO A 46 -5.46 -9.25 -3.26
CA PRO A 46 -5.37 -9.80 -4.60
C PRO A 46 -5.62 -8.70 -5.64
N THR A 47 -4.66 -8.50 -6.53
CA THR A 47 -4.85 -7.65 -7.73
C THR A 47 -5.51 -8.49 -8.82
N PRO A 48 -6.57 -8.00 -9.48
CA PRO A 48 -7.17 -8.69 -10.61
C PRO A 48 -6.15 -8.96 -11.71
N GLY A 49 -6.22 -10.14 -12.32
CA GLY A 49 -5.53 -10.40 -13.58
C GLY A 49 -6.32 -9.81 -14.75
N ASP A 50 -5.62 -9.18 -15.69
CA ASP A 50 -6.22 -8.64 -16.91
C ASP A 50 -5.32 -8.96 -18.11
N ILE A 51 -5.92 -9.38 -19.23
CA ILE A 51 -5.19 -9.78 -20.44
C ILE A 51 -4.46 -8.60 -21.11
N THR A 52 -4.92 -7.37 -20.88
CA THR A 52 -4.25 -6.15 -21.38
C THR A 52 -3.12 -5.69 -20.46
N GLY A 53 -2.93 -6.35 -19.32
CA GLY A 53 -1.96 -5.98 -18.29
C GLY A 53 -2.37 -4.75 -17.47
N LYS A 54 -3.61 -4.25 -17.63
CA LYS A 54 -4.12 -3.08 -16.91
C LYS A 54 -5.08 -3.53 -15.83
N ALA A 55 -4.73 -3.27 -14.58
CA ALA A 55 -5.59 -3.44 -13.44
C ALA A 55 -5.28 -2.35 -12.41
N TRP A 56 -6.22 -2.12 -11.51
CA TRP A 56 -6.07 -1.14 -10.43
C TRP A 56 -6.58 -1.72 -9.12
N MET A 57 -6.03 -1.17 -8.03
CA MET A 57 -6.39 -1.50 -6.66
C MET A 57 -6.26 -0.23 -5.82
N ALA A 58 -7.29 0.07 -5.04
CA ALA A 58 -7.33 1.23 -4.17
C ALA A 58 -7.31 0.78 -2.70
N VAL A 59 -6.27 1.16 -1.96
CA VAL A 59 -6.14 0.89 -0.52
C VAL A 59 -6.03 2.20 0.25
N ARG A 60 -6.60 2.24 1.46
CA ARG A 60 -6.45 3.33 2.43
C ARG A 60 -5.79 2.79 3.67
N TYR A 61 -4.82 3.50 4.24
CA TYR A 61 -4.25 3.17 5.54
C TYR A 61 -4.06 4.46 6.35
N ARG A 62 -3.81 4.31 7.65
CA ARG A 62 -3.42 5.41 8.53
C ARG A 62 -1.98 5.19 8.96
N ALA A 63 -1.08 6.10 8.63
CA ALA A 63 0.31 6.07 9.07
C ALA A 63 0.40 6.40 10.58
N VAL A 64 0.19 5.39 11.43
CA VAL A 64 0.20 5.52 12.90
C VAL A 64 1.37 4.81 13.57
N ASP A 65 2.17 4.07 12.79
CA ASP A 65 3.36 3.36 13.23
C ASP A 65 4.56 3.83 12.40
N PRO A 66 5.31 4.85 12.87
CA PRO A 66 6.37 5.48 12.08
C PRO A 66 7.49 4.52 11.71
N GLY A 67 7.85 4.48 10.43
CA GLY A 67 8.94 3.65 9.93
C GLY A 67 8.91 3.41 8.43
N PRO A 68 9.98 2.81 7.88
CA PRO A 68 9.98 2.30 6.53
C PRO A 68 9.13 1.03 6.45
N VAL A 69 8.10 1.06 5.61
CA VAL A 69 7.15 -0.03 5.43
C VAL A 69 7.11 -0.42 3.96
N ILE A 70 7.26 -1.70 3.65
CA ILE A 70 7.17 -2.16 2.25
C ILE A 70 5.72 -2.49 1.86
N LEU A 71 5.39 -2.14 0.62
CA LEU A 71 4.23 -2.64 -0.11
C LEU A 71 4.74 -3.36 -1.36
N HIS A 72 4.44 -4.65 -1.49
CA HIS A 72 5.03 -5.46 -2.56
C HIS A 72 4.11 -6.56 -3.08
N CYS A 73 4.49 -7.20 -4.19
CA CYS A 73 3.83 -8.44 -4.61
C CYS A 73 4.24 -9.58 -3.67
N HIS A 74 3.27 -10.39 -3.21
CA HIS A 74 3.53 -11.52 -2.33
C HIS A 74 3.89 -12.83 -3.10
N ILE A 75 4.29 -12.69 -4.36
CA ILE A 75 4.91 -13.75 -5.16
C ILE A 75 6.41 -13.49 -5.12
N ASP A 76 7.18 -14.42 -4.53
CA ASP A 76 8.61 -14.22 -4.24
C ASP A 76 9.42 -13.80 -5.47
N ALA A 77 9.18 -14.42 -6.63
CA ALA A 77 9.87 -14.06 -7.87
C ALA A 77 9.59 -12.61 -8.30
N HIS A 78 8.37 -12.09 -8.08
CA HIS A 78 8.04 -10.71 -8.42
C HIS A 78 8.67 -9.72 -7.44
N LEU A 79 8.66 -10.03 -6.13
CA LEU A 79 9.35 -9.23 -5.11
C LEU A 79 10.85 -9.18 -5.39
N ALA A 80 11.50 -10.33 -5.59
CA ALA A 80 12.92 -10.43 -5.89
C ALA A 80 13.31 -9.70 -7.20
N SER A 81 12.38 -9.61 -8.15
CA SER A 81 12.55 -8.87 -9.41
C SER A 81 12.26 -7.37 -9.28
N GLY A 82 11.92 -6.87 -8.08
CA GLY A 82 11.77 -5.44 -7.79
C GLY A 82 10.34 -4.91 -7.73
N MET A 83 9.31 -5.76 -7.70
CA MET A 83 7.91 -5.33 -7.52
C MET A 83 7.61 -4.96 -6.06
N VAL A 84 8.26 -3.90 -5.58
CA VAL A 84 8.19 -3.37 -4.22
C VAL A 84 8.30 -1.86 -4.22
N ILE A 85 7.58 -1.20 -3.32
CA ILE A 85 7.79 0.18 -2.93
C ILE A 85 8.04 0.26 -1.43
N VAL A 86 8.91 1.17 -1.00
CA VAL A 86 9.12 1.53 0.40
C VAL A 86 8.34 2.81 0.69
N LEU A 87 7.41 2.73 1.64
CA LEU A 87 6.66 3.85 2.17
C LEU A 87 7.36 4.32 3.45
N LEU A 88 7.85 5.56 3.47
CA LEU A 88 8.40 6.15 4.69
C LEU A 88 7.26 6.80 5.48
N GLU A 89 6.61 6.01 6.33
CA GLU A 89 5.43 6.44 7.10
C GLU A 89 5.87 7.23 8.34
N GLY A 90 5.31 8.43 8.55
CA GLY A 90 5.58 9.24 9.74
C GLY A 90 7.05 9.63 9.94
N ALA A 91 7.79 9.89 8.85
CA ALA A 91 9.21 10.20 8.85
C ALA A 91 9.61 11.27 9.89
N GLU A 92 8.76 12.28 10.06
CA GLU A 92 8.94 13.38 11.00
C GLU A 92 8.92 12.95 12.47
N LYS A 93 8.37 11.77 12.77
CA LYS A 93 8.33 11.18 14.11
C LYS A 93 9.45 10.17 14.35
N MET A 94 10.22 9.83 13.33
CA MET A 94 11.39 8.96 13.49
C MET A 94 12.52 9.77 14.13
N SER A 95 12.93 9.38 15.33
CA SER A 95 14.08 9.95 16.04
C SER A 95 15.12 8.87 16.32
N ASN A 96 16.40 9.25 16.40
CA ASN A 96 17.52 8.32 16.66
C ASN A 96 17.33 7.51 17.96
N ASN A 97 16.58 8.06 18.91
CA ASN A 97 16.24 7.47 20.19
C ASN A 97 15.30 6.27 20.05
N LEU A 98 14.57 6.14 18.93
CA LEU A 98 13.69 5.02 18.62
C LEU A 98 14.41 3.90 17.86
N ILE A 99 15.61 4.17 17.34
CA ILE A 99 16.40 3.21 16.57
C ILE A 99 17.37 2.54 17.54
N PRO A 100 17.32 1.19 17.72
CA PRO A 100 18.29 0.50 18.55
C PRO A 100 19.73 0.85 18.15
N SER A 101 20.57 1.15 19.14
CA SER A 101 21.92 1.69 18.92
C SER A 101 22.79 0.82 18.01
N TYR A 102 22.55 -0.50 17.96
CA TYR A 102 23.26 -1.42 17.08
C TYR A 102 22.97 -1.21 15.59
N TYR A 103 21.84 -0.60 15.22
CA TYR A 103 21.55 -0.17 13.84
C TYR A 103 22.23 1.17 13.50
N LEU A 104 22.58 1.97 14.50
CA LEU A 104 23.26 3.25 14.32
C LEU A 104 24.79 3.08 14.27
N SER A 105 25.32 2.02 14.88
CA SER A 105 26.76 1.82 15.07
C SER A 105 27.43 0.97 14.01
N LYS A 106 26.74 0.54 12.93
CA LYS A 106 27.34 -0.31 11.89
C LYS A 106 27.10 0.18 10.47
N ASN A 107 28.05 0.99 10.01
CA ASN A 107 28.56 1.06 8.64
C ASN A 107 30.00 1.60 8.71
N LYS A 108 30.89 0.82 9.33
CA LYS A 108 32.33 0.85 9.11
C LYS A 108 32.77 -0.55 8.76
#